data_AF-A0A847D8Q5-F1
#
_entry.id   AF-A0A847D8Q5-F1
#
_cell.length_a   1.000
_cell.length_b   1.000
_cell.length_c   1.000
_cell.angle_alpha   90.00
_cell.angle_beta   90.00
_cell.angle_gamma   90.00
#
_symmetry.space_group_name_H-M   'P 1'
#
loop_
_entity.id
_entity.type
_entity.pdbx_description
1 polymer ?
#
loop_
_entity_poly.entity_id
_entity_poly.type
_entity_poly.pdbx_seq_one_letter_code
_entity_poly.pdbx_strand_id
1 'polypeptide(L)' 'MKIKKIVLESLNTAMSARELMEILNLSDISHFRRNILNPLLLEGLIVRTKPDKPKSSKQKYIKANFR' A
#
# COMPACT_ATOMS: atom_id res chain seq x y z
N MET A 1 -1.61 -14.18 -5.83
CA MET A 1 -0.27 -14.00 -5.21
C MET A 1 0.64 -12.98 -5.92
N LYS A 2 0.63 -12.84 -7.25
CA LYS A 2 1.61 -11.98 -7.98
C LYS A 2 1.53 -10.48 -7.66
N ILE A 3 0.33 -9.90 -7.56
CA ILE A 3 0.15 -8.45 -7.33
C ILE A 3 0.65 -8.02 -5.94
N LYS A 4 0.31 -8.78 -4.88
CA LYS A 4 0.79 -8.51 -3.52
C LYS A 4 2.32 -8.42 -3.45
N LYS A 5 3.01 -9.35 -4.13
CA LYS A 5 4.48 -9.38 -4.20
C LYS A 5 5.04 -8.11 -4.85
N ILE A 6 4.49 -7.68 -5.98
CA ILE A 6 4.92 -6.45 -6.67
C ILE A 6 4.76 -5.22 -5.76
N VAL A 7 3.65 -5.11 -5.03
CA VAL A 7 3.45 -4.01 -4.07
C VAL A 7 4.55 -4.02 -3.01
N LEU A 8 4.83 -5.17 -2.40
CA LEU A 8 5.85 -5.29 -1.37
C LEU A 8 7.27 -5.02 -1.90
N GLU A 9 7.57 -5.37 -3.14
CA GLU A 9 8.86 -5.08 -3.79
C GLU A 9 8.99 -3.61 -4.20
N SER A 10 7.88 -2.95 -4.53
CA SER A 10 7.84 -1.53 -4.90
C SER A 10 8.05 -0.61 -3.67
N LEU A 11 7.66 -1.07 -2.49
CA LEU A 11 7.76 -0.34 -1.22
C LEU A 11 9.18 -0.31 -0.62
N ASN A 12 10.21 -0.16 -1.46
CA ASN A 12 11.57 0.22 -1.04
C ASN A 12 11.61 1.68 -0.57
N THR A 13 10.65 2.49 -1.02
CA THR A 13 10.42 3.87 -0.56
C THR A 13 8.95 4.07 -0.20
N ALA A 14 8.63 5.17 0.48
CA ALA A 14 7.26 5.49 0.85
C ALA A 14 6.43 5.89 -0.37
N MET A 15 5.36 5.12 -0.65
CA MET A 15 4.47 5.35 -1.80
C MET A 15 3.01 5.49 -1.37
N SER A 16 2.26 6.30 -2.09
CA SER A 16 0.82 6.45 -1.97
C SER A 16 0.09 5.31 -2.69
N ALA A 17 -1.22 5.19 -2.42
CA ALA A 17 -2.04 4.22 -3.13
C ALA A 17 -2.08 4.46 -4.65
N ARG A 18 -1.97 5.71 -5.10
CA ARG A 18 -1.97 6.05 -6.53
C ARG A 18 -0.67 5.65 -7.22
N GLU A 19 0.47 5.99 -6.63
CA GLU A 19 1.79 5.59 -7.14
C GLU A 19 1.89 4.05 -7.25
N LEU A 20 1.36 3.30 -6.28
CA LEU A 20 1.30 1.83 -6.35
C LEU A 20 0.38 1.32 -7.46
N MET A 21 -0.77 1.98 -7.69
CA MET A 21 -1.69 1.62 -8.76
C MET A 21 -1.10 1.87 -10.15
N GLU A 22 -0.34 2.97 -10.31
CA GLU A 22 0.36 3.29 -11.56
C GLU A 22 1.35 2.18 -11.95
N ILE A 23 2.15 1.68 -10.99
CA ILE A 23 3.06 0.55 -11.20
C ILE A 23 2.33 -0.72 -11.65
N LEU A 24 1.13 -0.94 -11.10
CA LEU A 24 0.32 -2.11 -11.38
C LEU A 24 -0.59 -1.94 -12.61
N ASN A 25 -0.57 -0.77 -13.26
CA ASN A 25 -1.50 -0.38 -14.31
C ASN A 25 -2.98 -0.57 -13.92
N LEU A 26 -3.35 -0.15 -12.71
CA LEU A 26 -4.71 -0.22 -12.17
C LEU A 26 -5.38 1.16 -12.15
N SER A 27 -6.68 1.20 -12.45
CA SER A 27 -7.47 2.43 -12.44
C SER A 27 -8.52 2.49 -11.32
N ASP A 28 -9.01 1.35 -10.81
CA ASP A 28 -10.01 1.31 -9.74
C ASP A 28 -9.36 1.35 -8.35
N ILE A 29 -9.38 2.53 -7.72
CA ILE A 29 -8.84 2.75 -6.38
C ILE A 29 -9.65 2.06 -5.28
N SER A 30 -10.96 1.91 -5.45
CA SER A 30 -11.83 1.26 -4.48
C SER A 30 -11.53 -0.24 -4.43
N HIS A 31 -11.41 -0.87 -5.60
CA HIS A 31 -10.97 -2.25 -5.73
C HIS A 31 -9.55 -2.44 -5.19
N PHE A 32 -8.59 -1.59 -5.58
CA PHE A 32 -7.21 -1.65 -5.09
C PHE A 32 -7.14 -1.59 -3.56
N ARG A 33 -7.86 -0.65 -2.94
CA ARG A 33 -7.88 -0.52 -1.48
C ARG A 33 -8.47 -1.75 -0.80
N ARG A 34 -9.64 -2.21 -1.25
CA ARG A 34 -10.35 -3.34 -0.59
C ARG A 34 -9.62 -4.67 -0.76
N ASN A 35 -9.06 -4.93 -1.93
CA ASN A 35 -8.57 -6.26 -2.29
C ASN A 35 -7.05 -6.40 -2.20
N ILE A 36 -6.29 -5.31 -2.12
CA ILE A 36 -4.83 -5.34 -2.10
C ILE A 36 -4.31 -4.57 -0.89
N LEU A 37 -4.58 -3.26 -0.80
CA LEU A 37 -3.95 -2.41 0.22
C LEU A 37 -4.40 -2.73 1.65
N ASN A 38 -5.70 -2.83 1.88
CA ASN A 38 -6.27 -3.12 3.20
C ASN A 38 -5.89 -4.52 3.70
N PRO A 39 -5.93 -5.58 2.88
CA PRO A 39 -5.40 -6.88 3.29
C PRO A 39 -3.94 -6.84 3.72
N LEU A 40 -3.06 -6.15 2.98
CA LEU A 40 -1.65 -6.02 3.36
C LEU A 40 -1.44 -5.25 4.67
N LEU A 41 -2.28 -4.24 4.94
CA LEU A 41 -2.28 -3.52 6.23
C LEU A 41 -2.77 -4.43 7.37
N LEU A 42 -3.82 -5.23 7.14
CA LEU A 42 -4.38 -6.15 8.12
C LEU A 42 -3.39 -7.27 8.46
N GLU A 43 -2.72 -7.82 7.45
CA GLU A 43 -1.66 -8.82 7.58
C GLU A 43 -0.38 -8.23 8.21
N GLY A 44 -0.34 -6.90 8.45
CA GLY A 44 0.81 -6.22 9.03
C GLY A 44 2.03 -6.15 8.11
N LEU A 45 1.91 -6.51 6.83
CA LEU A 45 3.02 -6.53 5.87
C LEU A 45 3.47 -5.13 5.43
N ILE A 46 2.55 -4.17 5.53
CA ILE A 46 2.82 -2.75 5.27
C ILE A 46 2.21 -1.91 6.39
N VAL A 47 2.73 -0.70 6.60
CA VAL A 47 2.22 0.25 7.58
C VAL A 47 1.99 1.63 6.95
N ARG A 48 1.14 2.43 7.60
CA ARG A 48 0.90 3.84 7.25
C ARG A 48 2.05 4.70 7.77
N THR A 49 2.51 5.67 7.00
CA THR A 49 3.47 6.67 7.47
C THR A 49 2.82 7.73 8.36
N LYS A 50 1.50 7.90 8.27
CA LYS A 50 0.69 8.79 9.14
C LYS A 50 -0.41 7.99 9.82
N PRO A 51 -0.12 7.30 10.93
CA PRO A 51 -1.11 6.48 11.64
C PRO A 51 -2.25 7.34 12.23
N ASP A 52 -1.95 8.52 12.78
CA ASP A 52 -2.94 9.39 13.43
C ASP A 52 -3.93 10.05 12.45
N LYS A 53 -3.56 10.11 11.17
CA LYS A 53 -4.35 10.73 10.10
C LYS A 53 -4.55 9.73 8.96
N PRO A 54 -5.29 8.63 9.18
CA PRO A 54 -5.39 7.53 8.22
C PRO A 54 -6.02 7.95 6.88
N LYS A 55 -6.90 8.96 6.91
CA LYS A 55 -7.58 9.52 5.73
C LYS A 55 -6.83 10.69 5.08
N SER A 56 -5.59 10.99 5.48
CA SER A 56 -4.82 12.10 4.90
C SER A 56 -4.64 11.91 3.39
N SER A 57 -4.80 12.99 2.62
CA SER A 57 -4.45 13.01 1.19
C SER A 57 -2.95 12.76 0.96
N LYS A 58 -2.11 13.08 1.95
CA LYS A 58 -0.66 12.86 1.95
C LYS A 58 -0.27 11.55 2.64
N GLN A 59 -1.17 10.57 2.70
CA GLN A 59 -0.90 9.25 3.26
C GLN A 59 0.01 8.45 2.31
N LYS A 60 1.04 7.85 2.88
CA LYS A 60 1.93 6.91 2.19
C LYS A 60 2.05 5.63 3.00
N TYR A 61 2.56 4.59 2.36
CA TYR A 61 2.73 3.26 2.90
C TYR A 61 4.20 2.86 2.76
N ILE A 62 4.68 2.06 3.70
CA ILE A 62 6.02 1.45 3.69
C ILE A 62 5.88 -0.02 4.08
N LYS A 63 6.85 -0.85 3.68
CA LYS A 63 6.92 -2.23 4.16
C LYS A 63 7.11 -2.23 5.69
N ALA A 64 6.42 -3.12 6.38
CA ALA A 64 6.67 -3.34 7.79
C ALA A 64 8.03 -4.01 7.95
N ASN A 65 8.92 -3.41 8.73
CA ASN A 65 10.16 -4.09 9.11
C ASN A 65 9.82 -5.09 10.21
N PHE A 66 9.66 -6.35 9.82
CA PHE A 66 9.73 -7.46 10.75
C PHE A 66 11.21 -7.61 11.13
N ARG A 67 11.52 -7.30 12.39
CA ARG A 67 12.78 -7.71 13.02
C ARG A 67 12.71 -9.19 13.34
#